data_AF-A0A1Y2TJS8-F1
#
_entry.id   AF-A0A1Y2TJS8-F1
#
_cell.length_a   1.000
_cell.length_b   1.000
_cell.length_c   1.000
_cell.angle_alpha   90.00
_cell.angle_beta   90.00
_cell.angle_gamma   90.00
#
_symmetry.space_group_name_H-M   'P 1'
#
loop_
_entity.id
_entity.type
_entity.pdbx_description
1 polymer ?
#
loop_
_entity_poly.entity_id
_entity_poly.type
_entity_poly.pdbx_seq_one_letter_code
_entity_poly.pdbx_strand_id
1 'polypeptide(L)' 'MGVHFDVMTNTNTTARTETYWVCCKCSYTPILYVLHAHCPDCGHQRCSYCRVWTIEVGKKK' A
#
# COMPACT_ATOMS: atom_id res chain seq x y z
N MET A 1 18.23 9.21 41.64
CA MET A 1 18.95 8.07 41.05
C MET A 1 17.89 7.03 40.69
N GLY A 2 17.60 6.57 39.48
CA GLY A 2 17.93 6.88 38.08
C GLY A 2 16.86 6.11 37.27
N VAL A 3 16.42 6.64 36.14
CA VAL A 3 15.40 6.00 35.29
C VAL A 3 16.01 4.81 34.55
N HIS A 4 15.35 3.65 34.59
CA HIS A 4 15.61 2.57 33.65
C HIS A 4 14.33 2.42 32.81
N PHE A 5 14.32 3.07 31.64
CA PHE A 5 13.38 2.73 30.58
C PHE A 5 14.20 1.95 29.56
N ASP A 6 14.06 0.63 29.62
CA ASP A 6 14.65 -0.30 28.67
C ASP A 6 14.23 0.09 27.26
N VAL A 7 15.21 0.50 26.46
CA VAL A 7 15.03 0.64 25.02
C VAL A 7 14.81 -0.77 24.47
N MET A 8 13.56 -1.13 24.23
CA MET A 8 13.22 -2.39 23.58
C MET A 8 13.67 -2.27 22.12
N THR A 9 14.85 -2.80 21.83
CA THR A 9 15.29 -3.04 20.46
C THR A 9 14.27 -3.95 19.79
N ASN A 10 13.78 -3.56 18.61
CA ASN A 10 13.53 -4.56 17.59
C ASN A 10 13.45 -3.88 16.23
N THR A 11 14.33 -4.30 15.33
CA THR A 11 14.22 -4.05 13.89
C THR A 11 12.93 -4.71 13.40
N ASN A 12 11.80 -4.04 13.62
CA ASN A 12 10.52 -4.43 13.08
C ASN A 12 10.64 -4.19 11.58
N THR A 13 10.98 -5.24 10.84
CA THR A 13 10.72 -5.28 9.41
C THR A 13 9.20 -5.32 9.32
N THR A 14 8.55 -4.17 9.44
CA THR A 14 7.10 -4.05 9.34
C THR A 14 6.77 -4.52 7.95
N ALA A 15 6.35 -5.78 7.80
CA ALA A 15 5.85 -6.30 6.55
C ALA A 15 4.70 -5.38 6.15
N ARG A 16 4.97 -4.44 5.25
CA ARG A 16 4.03 -3.40 4.90
C ARG A 16 3.18 -3.96 3.78
N THR A 17 1.90 -4.16 4.04
CA THR A 17 0.98 -4.51 2.97
C THR A 17 0.67 -3.27 2.16
N GLU A 18 0.88 -3.37 0.86
CA GLU A 18 0.50 -2.32 -0.08
C GLU A 18 -0.59 -2.84 -1.01
N THR A 19 -1.70 -2.11 -1.07
CA THR A 19 -2.82 -2.45 -1.93
C THR A 19 -2.80 -1.54 -3.14
N TYR A 20 -2.91 -2.15 -4.31
CA TYR A 20 -2.90 -1.51 -5.62
C TYR A 20 -4.17 -1.84 -6.39
N TRP A 21 -4.51 -0.99 -7.35
CA TRP A 21 -5.63 -1.22 -8.25
C TRP A 21 -5.31 -0.83 -9.70
N VAL A 22 -6.03 -1.44 -10.63
CA VAL A 22 -6.00 -1.15 -12.09
C VAL A 22 -7.31 -0.49 -12.47
N CYS A 23 -7.23 0.63 -13.20
CA CYS A 23 -8.39 1.27 -13.78
C CYS A 23 -9.02 0.39 -14.87
N CYS A 24 -10.29 0.02 -14.73
CA CYS A 24 -11.00 -0.78 -15.73
C CYS A 24 -11.32 -0.01 -17.03
N LYS A 25 -11.21 1.33 -17.02
CA LYS A 25 -11.57 2.17 -18.17
C LYS A 25 -10.41 2.38 -19.15
N CYS A 26 -9.21 2.65 -18.64
CA CYS A 26 -8.01 2.89 -19.45
C CYS A 26 -6.88 1.89 -19.20
N SER A 27 -7.10 0.88 -18.35
CA SER A 27 -6.09 -0.12 -17.96
C SER A 27 -4.84 0.44 -17.26
N TYR A 28 -4.90 1.68 -16.76
CA TYR A 28 -3.79 2.31 -16.05
C TYR A 28 -3.50 1.59 -14.73
N THR A 29 -2.21 1.30 -14.48
CA THR A 29 -1.69 0.50 -13.37
C THR A 29 -0.19 0.77 -13.18
N PRO A 30 0.39 0.63 -11.98
CA PRO A 30 -0.27 0.35 -10.69
C PRO A 30 -0.69 1.63 -9.97
N ILE A 31 -1.94 1.68 -9.50
CA ILE A 31 -2.46 2.82 -8.72
C ILE A 31 -2.51 2.43 -7.24
N LEU A 32 -1.89 3.23 -6.37
CA LEU A 32 -1.95 3.02 -4.90
C LEU A 32 -3.38 3.20 -4.38
N TYR A 33 -3.94 2.16 -3.77
CA TYR A 33 -5.32 2.14 -3.27
C TYR A 33 -5.59 3.18 -2.19
N VAL A 34 -4.62 3.42 -1.32
CA VAL A 34 -4.72 4.36 -0.18
C VAL A 34 -4.60 5.82 -0.60
N LEU A 35 -3.82 6.09 -1.65
CA LEU A 35 -3.50 7.46 -2.07
C LEU A 35 -4.49 7.99 -3.11
N HIS A 36 -4.99 7.11 -3.98
CA HIS A 36 -5.79 7.51 -5.13
C HIS A 36 -7.12 6.77 -5.16
N ALA A 37 -8.20 7.52 -4.94
CA ALA A 37 -9.59 7.07 -5.15
C ALA A 37 -10.03 7.18 -6.62
N HIS A 38 -9.30 7.95 -7.44
CA HIS A 38 -9.57 8.19 -8.86
C HIS A 38 -8.35 7.84 -9.71
N CYS A 39 -8.58 7.45 -10.95
CA CYS A 39 -7.52 7.17 -11.91
C CYS A 39 -6.85 8.49 -12.31
N PRO A 40 -5.52 8.64 -12.12
CA PRO A 40 -4.82 9.89 -12.43
C PRO A 40 -4.77 10.21 -13.93
N ASP A 41 -4.97 9.19 -14.79
CA ASP A 41 -4.91 9.32 -16.24
C ASP A 41 -6.26 9.75 -16.84
N CYS A 42 -7.35 9.03 -16.54
CA CYS A 42 -8.66 9.27 -17.16
C CYS A 42 -9.70 9.88 -16.20
N GLY A 43 -9.34 10.14 -14.94
CA GLY A 43 -10.23 10.67 -13.90
C GLY A 43 -11.31 9.68 -13.40
N HIS A 44 -11.31 8.43 -13.87
CA HIS A 44 -12.33 7.43 -13.49
C HIS A 44 -12.26 7.11 -11.99
N GLN A 45 -13.38 7.24 -11.29
CA GLN A 45 -13.50 6.84 -9.89
C GLN A 45 -13.42 5.31 -9.76
N ARG A 46 -12.63 4.82 -8.80
CA ARG A 46 -12.49 3.38 -8.55
C ARG A 46 -13.85 2.73 -8.31
N CYS A 47 -14.17 1.69 -9.09
CA CYS A 47 -15.41 0.92 -9.00
C CYS A 47 -15.14 -0.58 -8.79
N SER A 48 -16.20 -1.39 -8.63
CA SER A 48 -16.09 -2.85 -8.42
C SER A 48 -15.49 -3.61 -9.62
N TYR A 49 -15.51 -3.03 -10.82
CA TYR A 49 -14.87 -3.61 -12.01
C TYR A 49 -13.35 -3.35 -12.06
N CYS A 50 -12.84 -2.44 -11.25
CA CYS A 50 -11.39 -2.20 -11.15
C CYS A 50 -10.73 -3.38 -10.42
N ARG A 51 -9.66 -3.92 -11.01
CA ARG A 51 -8.93 -5.04 -10.39
C ARG A 51 -8.09 -4.52 -9.22
N VAL A 52 -8.17 -5.17 -8.06
CA VAL A 52 -7.42 -4.79 -6.84
C VAL A 52 -6.57 -5.97 -6.39
N TRP A 53 -5.33 -5.72 -5.97
CA TRP A 53 -4.45 -6.74 -5.37
C TRP A 53 -3.60 -6.13 -4.26
N THR A 54 -3.16 -6.97 -3.32
CA THR A 54 -2.33 -6.58 -2.19
C THR A 54 -1.03 -7.36 -2.21
N ILE A 55 0.08 -6.68 -1.96
CA ILE A 55 1.42 -7.27 -1.86
C ILE A 55 2.03 -7.01 -0.48
N GLU A 56 2.88 -7.92 -0.02
CA GLU A 56 3.70 -7.72 1.18
C GLU A 56 5.06 -7.13 0.78
N VAL A 57 5.26 -5.85 1.09
CA VAL A 57 6.52 -5.14 0.85
C VAL A 57 7.41 -5.35 2.07
N GLY A 58 8.49 -6.12 1.92
CA GLY A 58 9.46 -6.35 3.00
C GLY A 58 10.12 -7.73 3.03
N LYS A 59 9.64 -8.72 2.27
CA LYS A 59 10.29 -10.03 2.16
C LYS A 59 11.42 -9.98 1.11
N LYS A 60 12.62 -9.54 1.51
CA LYS A 60 13.83 -9.95 0.79
C LYS A 60 14.06 -11.42 1.11
N LYS A 61 14.01 -12.26 0.08
CA LYS A 61 14.30 -13.70 0.17
C LYS A 61 15.79 -13.94 0.27
#